data_AF-A0A2J6XLT5-F1
#
_entry.id   AF-A0A2J6XLT5-F1
#
_cell.length_a   1.000
_cell.length_b   1.000
_cell.length_c   1.000
_cell.angle_alpha   90.00
_cell.angle_beta   90.00
_cell.angle_gamma   90.00
#
_symmetry.space_group_name_H-M   'P 1'
#
loop_
_entity.id
_entity.type
_entity.pdbx_description
1 polymer ?
#
loop_
_entity_poly.entity_id
_entity_poly.type
_entity_poly.pdbx_seq_one_letter_code
_entity_poly.pdbx_strand_id
1 'polypeptide(L)'
;MGKIIDSLAVLGSSKFVTTTNAILNEIFYGLRPKKVYILSEYKHEEGFKEKIKKSLDMLNLGADVIEKVIGESPEEWEKGIKNERFDVIDVTPARKYMAIITAMVEKTEIRYALLKKEIEGYRTFGYVSPKELELWTLSPKLGIIKDIDPPEVNTEQEVSFLSPIGLESLLNLLALFGKVYIYPLNSNKVIDYSPVWEDVDIGNKDEIIKATKDEVFKLCAMRSGMILPDELEQLKIRAEDANLCFDTNIFINYGETIFELLGDKVRYSSIPLYSVYNELSQYIENYQKSGRSDKNTINKLLGSISFNNIYPKLANLGKERAGDINIIKEAKELKINALNPLLVTMDLSLNGRAGLQKINSFAISNKGKYNLAKGILGKILSCLSFYSDISIRINDEDVYKIINYNRNWDQLVNGTAKLQSKIRRFNYAPLISLLENNM
;
A
#
# COMPACT_ATOMS: atom_id res chain seq x y z
N MET A 1 -7.37 -25.65 -13.20
CA MET A 1 -8.14 -26.41 -12.19
C MET A 1 -7.12 -26.89 -11.19
N GLY A 2 -7.14 -26.29 -10.00
CA GLY A 2 -6.05 -26.41 -9.03
C GLY A 2 -5.78 -27.85 -8.57
N LYS A 3 -4.54 -28.10 -8.13
CA LYS A 3 -4.08 -29.37 -7.56
C LYS A 3 -4.66 -29.51 -6.15
N ILE A 4 -5.61 -30.41 -5.98
CA ILE A 4 -6.10 -30.81 -4.65
C ILE A 4 -5.01 -31.59 -3.94
N ILE A 5 -4.69 -31.18 -2.71
CA ILE A 5 -3.73 -31.87 -1.84
C ILE A 5 -4.38 -32.10 -0.47
N ASP A 6 -3.92 -33.12 0.25
CA ASP A 6 -4.44 -33.40 1.58
C ASP A 6 -3.89 -32.41 2.60
N SER A 7 -2.63 -31.97 2.46
CA SER A 7 -1.99 -31.08 3.43
C SER A 7 -0.95 -30.12 2.84
N LEU A 8 -1.14 -28.83 3.15
CA LEU A 8 -0.12 -27.79 3.03
C LEU A 8 0.42 -27.49 4.42
N ALA A 9 1.73 -27.51 4.61
CA ALA A 9 2.38 -26.97 5.80
C ALA A 9 3.10 -25.66 5.44
N VAL A 10 3.04 -24.68 6.34
CA VAL A 10 3.72 -23.39 6.17
C VAL A 10 4.45 -23.10 7.48
N LEU A 11 5.72 -22.69 7.38
CA LEU A 11 6.43 -22.22 8.56
C LEU A 11 5.82 -20.90 9.03
N GLY A 12 5.44 -20.81 10.30
CA GLY A 12 4.80 -19.64 10.89
C GLY A 12 5.81 -18.55 11.23
N SER A 13 5.39 -17.30 11.06
CA SER A 13 6.09 -16.08 11.47
C SER A 13 5.24 -15.28 12.45
N SER A 14 5.88 -14.46 13.29
CA SER A 14 5.20 -13.78 14.40
C SER A 14 4.29 -12.68 13.87
N LYS A 15 4.54 -12.29 12.61
CA LYS A 15 3.71 -11.38 11.84
C LYS A 15 2.69 -12.18 11.03
N PHE A 16 1.41 -11.89 11.25
CA PHE A 16 0.27 -12.47 10.53
C PHE A 16 0.44 -12.39 9.01
N VAL A 17 0.90 -11.25 8.51
CA VAL A 17 1.10 -11.01 7.08
C VAL A 17 2.06 -12.02 6.42
N THR A 18 3.16 -12.37 7.07
CA THR A 18 4.17 -13.25 6.46
C THR A 18 3.63 -14.68 6.29
N THR A 19 3.00 -15.22 7.34
CA THR A 19 2.41 -16.56 7.30
C THR A 19 1.26 -16.62 6.31
N THR A 20 0.40 -15.59 6.30
CA THR A 20 -0.77 -15.54 5.43
C THR A 20 -0.37 -15.39 3.96
N ASN A 21 0.63 -14.56 3.66
CA ASN A 21 1.16 -14.40 2.30
C ASN A 21 1.73 -15.71 1.76
N ALA A 22 2.47 -16.47 2.57
CA ALA A 22 2.98 -17.78 2.16
C ALA A 22 1.83 -18.77 1.82
N ILE A 23 0.82 -18.87 2.69
CA ILE A 23 -0.36 -19.71 2.42
C ILE A 23 -1.08 -19.28 1.14
N LEU A 24 -1.34 -17.98 0.97
CA LEU A 24 -2.09 -17.46 -0.17
C LEU A 24 -1.30 -17.51 -1.48
N ASN A 25 0.04 -17.36 -1.45
CA ASN A 25 0.88 -17.57 -2.61
C ASN A 25 0.66 -18.99 -3.16
N GLU A 26 0.81 -20.01 -2.33
CA GLU A 26 0.62 -21.40 -2.72
C GLU A 26 -0.78 -21.68 -3.32
N ILE A 27 -1.81 -21.08 -2.74
CA ILE A 27 -3.18 -21.15 -3.25
C ILE A 27 -3.31 -20.48 -4.61
N PHE A 28 -2.74 -19.30 -4.80
CA PHE A 28 -2.78 -18.59 -6.08
C PHE A 28 -1.94 -19.27 -7.17
N TYR A 29 -0.94 -20.06 -6.78
CA TYR A 29 -0.20 -21.00 -7.63
C TYR A 29 -0.90 -22.37 -7.77
N GLY A 30 -2.20 -22.42 -7.48
CA GLY A 30 -3.08 -23.52 -7.84
C GLY A 30 -3.21 -24.62 -6.79
N LEU A 31 -2.61 -24.52 -5.61
CA LEU A 31 -2.86 -25.50 -4.55
C LEU A 31 -4.27 -25.34 -3.96
N ARG A 32 -4.91 -26.47 -3.66
CA ARG A 32 -6.23 -26.55 -3.02
C ARG A 32 -6.15 -27.53 -1.84
N PRO A 33 -5.58 -27.12 -0.71
CA PRO A 33 -5.35 -28.01 0.43
C PRO A 33 -6.62 -28.29 1.22
N LYS A 34 -6.79 -29.53 1.69
CA LYS A 34 -7.83 -29.86 2.69
C LYS A 34 -7.44 -29.41 4.10
N LYS A 35 -6.14 -29.41 4.40
CA LYS A 35 -5.58 -28.98 5.69
C LYS A 35 -4.42 -28.02 5.49
N VAL A 36 -4.36 -26.98 6.30
CA VAL A 36 -3.25 -26.04 6.37
C VAL A 36 -2.64 -26.13 7.77
N TYR A 37 -1.39 -26.59 7.84
CA TYR A 37 -0.60 -26.67 9.06
C TYR A 37 0.30 -25.45 9.17
N ILE A 38 0.20 -24.71 10.27
CA ILE A 38 1.10 -23.61 10.62
C ILE A 38 2.08 -24.16 11.65
N LEU A 39 3.34 -24.32 11.25
CA LEU A 39 4.40 -24.85 12.09
C LEU A 39 5.21 -23.69 12.66
N SER A 40 5.20 -23.45 13.97
CA SER A 40 5.77 -22.22 14.54
C SER A 40 6.63 -22.45 15.78
N GLU A 41 7.46 -21.46 16.10
CA GLU A 41 8.30 -21.50 17.31
C GLU A 41 7.50 -21.18 18.57
N TYR A 42 6.54 -20.26 18.43
CA TYR A 42 5.67 -19.77 19.49
C TYR A 42 4.21 -19.94 19.11
N LYS A 43 3.36 -19.83 20.12
CA LYS A 43 1.91 -19.71 19.95
C LYS A 43 1.57 -18.30 19.44
N HIS A 44 0.78 -18.20 18.39
CA HIS A 44 0.30 -16.91 17.89
C HIS A 44 -0.77 -16.31 18.82
N GLU A 45 -1.10 -15.05 18.58
CA GLU A 45 -2.21 -14.37 19.26
C GLU A 45 -3.55 -15.11 19.08
N GLU A 46 -4.47 -14.89 20.02
CA GLU A 46 -5.82 -15.45 19.95
C GLU A 46 -6.54 -14.96 18.67
N GLY A 47 -7.22 -15.87 17.98
CA GLY A 47 -7.93 -15.56 16.73
C GLY A 47 -7.08 -15.72 15.46
N PHE A 48 -5.77 -15.97 15.56
CA PHE A 48 -4.88 -16.10 14.38
C PHE A 48 -5.35 -17.16 13.38
N LYS A 49 -5.65 -18.36 13.85
CA LYS A 49 -6.12 -19.48 13.01
C LYS A 49 -7.49 -19.19 12.40
N GLU A 50 -8.38 -18.60 13.19
CA GLU A 50 -9.74 -18.27 12.80
C GLU A 50 -9.73 -17.23 11.67
N LYS A 51 -8.82 -16.25 11.73
CA LYS A 51 -8.60 -15.26 10.66
C LYS A 51 -8.14 -15.93 9.36
N ILE A 52 -7.14 -16.82 9.42
CA ILE A 52 -6.67 -17.57 8.23
C ILE A 52 -7.79 -18.44 7.67
N LYS A 53 -8.50 -19.19 8.53
CA LYS A 53 -9.62 -20.03 8.12
C LYS A 53 -10.68 -19.22 7.37
N LYS A 54 -11.06 -18.06 7.92
CA LYS A 54 -12.00 -17.14 7.28
C LYS A 54 -11.51 -16.66 5.90
N SER A 55 -10.21 -16.38 5.75
CA SER A 55 -9.62 -16.04 4.44
C SER A 55 -9.72 -17.20 3.43
N LEU A 56 -9.48 -18.44 3.86
CA LEU A 56 -9.59 -19.63 3.01
C LEU A 56 -11.05 -19.95 2.63
N ASP A 57 -11.98 -19.74 3.55
CA ASP A 57 -13.42 -19.90 3.30
C ASP A 57 -13.92 -18.89 2.27
N MET A 58 -13.44 -17.64 2.31
CA MET A 58 -13.72 -16.64 1.27
C MET A 58 -13.23 -17.06 -0.12
N LEU A 59 -12.24 -17.94 -0.22
CA LEU A 59 -11.72 -18.51 -1.47
C LEU A 59 -12.32 -19.88 -1.81
N ASN A 60 -13.40 -20.28 -1.11
CA ASN A 60 -14.11 -21.54 -1.30
C ASN A 60 -13.24 -22.80 -1.11
N LEU A 61 -12.23 -22.74 -0.24
CA LEU A 61 -11.32 -23.86 0.02
C LEU A 61 -11.76 -24.74 1.19
N GLY A 62 -12.48 -24.19 2.16
CA GLY A 62 -13.01 -24.94 3.31
C GLY A 62 -11.95 -25.72 4.10
N ALA A 63 -10.70 -25.27 4.06
CA ALA A 63 -9.57 -26.00 4.60
C ALA A 63 -9.51 -25.91 6.14
N ASP A 64 -9.18 -27.01 6.80
CA ASP A 64 -8.95 -27.02 8.24
C ASP A 64 -7.59 -26.40 8.56
N VAL A 65 -7.57 -25.39 9.45
CA VAL A 65 -6.34 -24.70 9.86
C VAL A 65 -5.88 -25.25 11.21
N ILE A 66 -4.66 -25.79 11.24
CA ILE A 66 -4.06 -26.44 12.40
C ILE A 66 -2.76 -25.70 12.74
N GLU A 67 -2.62 -25.23 13.97
CA GLU A 67 -1.37 -24.64 14.45
C GLU A 67 -0.64 -25.67 15.31
N LYS A 68 0.64 -25.89 15.00
CA LYS A 68 1.54 -26.76 15.75
C LYS A 68 2.75 -25.95 16.20
N VAL A 69 2.82 -25.70 17.50
CA VAL A 69 4.00 -25.08 18.12
C VAL A 69 5.07 -26.16 18.29
N ILE A 70 6.23 -25.94 17.67
CA ILE A 70 7.35 -26.87 17.63
C ILE A 70 8.42 -26.47 18.66
N GLY A 71 8.82 -25.20 18.67
CA GLY A 71 9.88 -24.68 19.55
C GLY A 71 10.91 -23.82 18.81
N GLU A 72 11.92 -23.35 19.53
CA GLU A 72 12.94 -22.41 19.03
C GLU A 72 14.26 -23.08 18.65
N SER A 73 14.45 -24.36 18.99
CA SER A 73 15.72 -25.07 18.75
C SER A 73 15.69 -25.95 17.50
N PRO A 74 16.80 -26.05 16.75
CA PRO A 74 16.94 -27.01 15.65
C PRO A 74 16.54 -28.45 16.00
N GLU A 75 16.85 -28.90 17.22
CA GLU A 75 16.54 -30.25 17.71
C GLU A 75 15.04 -30.46 17.93
N GLU A 76 14.31 -29.44 18.40
CA GLU A 76 12.85 -29.48 18.49
C GLU A 76 12.22 -29.56 17.10
N TRP A 77 12.76 -28.78 16.14
CA TRP A 77 12.33 -28.83 14.76
C TRP A 77 12.57 -30.18 14.11
N GLU A 78 13.76 -30.75 14.27
CA GLU A 78 14.07 -32.09 13.80
C GLU A 78 13.07 -33.13 14.35
N LYS A 79 12.85 -33.14 15.67
CA LYS A 79 11.92 -34.09 16.32
C LYS A 79 10.46 -33.84 15.92
N GLY A 80 10.07 -32.58 15.79
CA GLY A 80 8.70 -32.15 15.55
C GLY A 80 8.19 -32.44 14.14
N ILE A 81 9.10 -32.54 13.15
CA ILE A 81 8.75 -32.77 11.73
C ILE A 81 9.06 -34.19 11.24
N LYS A 82 9.98 -34.92 11.89
CA LYS A 82 10.52 -36.19 11.38
C LYS A 82 9.46 -37.26 11.04
N ASN A 83 8.36 -37.28 11.78
CA ASN A 83 7.28 -38.25 11.59
C ASN A 83 6.04 -37.65 10.90
N GLU A 84 6.08 -36.35 10.59
CA GLU A 84 4.99 -35.70 9.89
C GLU A 84 5.10 -35.97 8.39
N ARG A 85 3.94 -36.07 7.73
CA ARG A 85 3.87 -36.20 6.29
C ARG A 85 2.98 -35.10 5.76
N PHE A 86 3.59 -34.18 5.01
CA PHE A 86 2.89 -33.13 4.29
C PHE A 86 3.05 -33.35 2.80
N ASP A 87 2.07 -32.94 2.00
CA ASP A 87 2.21 -32.98 0.55
C ASP A 87 3.14 -31.85 0.09
N VAL A 88 2.97 -30.66 0.67
CA VAL A 88 3.75 -29.46 0.38
C VAL A 88 4.16 -28.77 1.69
N ILE A 89 5.40 -28.29 1.79
CA ILE A 89 5.86 -27.37 2.84
C ILE A 89 6.37 -26.07 2.22
N ASP A 90 5.78 -24.93 2.57
CA ASP A 90 6.32 -23.60 2.27
C ASP A 90 7.23 -23.12 3.43
N VAL A 91 8.50 -22.87 3.11
CA VAL A 91 9.54 -22.45 4.08
C VAL A 91 9.81 -20.94 4.12
N THR A 92 9.06 -20.15 3.35
CA THR A 92 9.28 -18.71 3.15
C THR A 92 9.32 -17.90 4.46
N PRO A 93 8.38 -18.10 5.42
CA PRO A 93 8.34 -17.23 6.59
C PRO A 93 9.43 -17.50 7.64
N ALA A 94 10.02 -18.71 7.67
CA ALA A 94 11.05 -19.10 8.65
C ALA A 94 12.27 -19.77 8.00
N ARG A 95 12.89 -19.06 7.05
CA ARG A 95 14.05 -19.53 6.26
C ARG A 95 15.21 -20.10 7.07
N LYS A 96 15.38 -19.69 8.33
CA LYS A 96 16.41 -20.26 9.24
C LYS A 96 16.29 -21.78 9.43
N TYR A 97 15.09 -22.35 9.27
CA TYR A 97 14.85 -23.79 9.35
C TYR A 97 14.83 -24.51 7.99
N MET A 98 15.01 -23.79 6.88
CA MET A 98 14.94 -24.35 5.53
C MET A 98 15.87 -25.56 5.35
N ALA A 99 17.12 -25.46 5.81
CA ALA A 99 18.08 -26.56 5.69
C ALA A 99 17.65 -27.81 6.47
N ILE A 100 17.14 -27.63 7.68
CA ILE A 100 16.65 -28.73 8.54
C ILE A 100 15.44 -29.39 7.89
N ILE A 101 14.46 -28.61 7.45
CA ILE A 101 13.28 -29.12 6.76
C ILE A 101 13.69 -29.90 5.50
N THR A 102 14.56 -29.31 4.66
CA THR A 102 15.00 -29.92 3.39
C THR A 102 15.77 -31.21 3.58
N ALA A 103 16.53 -31.35 4.67
CA ALA A 103 17.26 -32.57 4.97
C ALA A 103 16.38 -33.70 5.53
N MET A 104 15.23 -33.38 6.13
CA MET A 104 14.47 -34.34 6.96
C MET A 104 13.19 -34.89 6.29
N VAL A 105 12.60 -34.18 5.34
CA VAL A 105 11.39 -34.65 4.65
C VAL A 105 11.71 -35.25 3.27
N GLU A 106 11.62 -36.57 3.17
CA GLU A 106 12.02 -37.33 1.97
C GLU A 106 10.94 -37.42 0.88
N LYS A 107 9.68 -37.10 1.19
CA LYS A 107 8.52 -37.30 0.27
C LYS A 107 7.61 -36.08 0.15
N THR A 108 8.06 -34.95 0.64
CA THR A 108 7.30 -33.70 0.65
C THR A 108 7.87 -32.75 -0.38
N GLU A 109 6.98 -32.09 -1.12
CA GLU A 109 7.38 -31.02 -2.02
C GLU A 109 7.70 -29.77 -1.18
N ILE A 110 8.94 -29.31 -1.21
CA ILE A 110 9.36 -28.13 -0.44
C ILE A 110 9.36 -26.94 -1.37
N ARG A 111 8.67 -25.88 -0.97
CA ARG A 111 8.52 -24.66 -1.76
C ARG A 111 9.03 -23.42 -1.04
N TYR A 112 9.51 -22.46 -1.82
CA TYR A 112 10.02 -21.19 -1.35
C TYR A 112 9.61 -20.08 -2.32
N ALA A 113 8.90 -19.07 -1.82
CA ALA A 113 8.56 -17.88 -2.59
C ALA A 113 9.70 -16.87 -2.49
N LEU A 114 10.42 -16.68 -3.60
CA LEU A 114 11.46 -15.68 -3.71
C LEU A 114 10.85 -14.34 -4.15
N LEU A 115 11.10 -13.31 -3.34
CA LEU A 115 10.76 -11.92 -3.65
C LEU A 115 12.05 -11.10 -3.74
N LYS A 116 12.31 -10.49 -4.91
CA LYS A 116 13.53 -9.69 -5.16
C LYS A 116 13.75 -8.59 -4.10
N LYS A 117 12.66 -8.00 -3.58
CA LYS A 117 12.67 -6.99 -2.51
C LYS A 117 11.83 -7.44 -1.33
N GLU A 118 12.44 -8.16 -0.41
CA GLU A 118 11.74 -8.79 0.72
C GLU A 118 10.90 -7.83 1.57
N ILE A 119 11.33 -6.57 1.70
CA ILE A 119 10.60 -5.58 2.49
C ILE A 119 9.18 -5.34 1.98
N GLU A 120 8.93 -5.54 0.67
CA GLU A 120 7.61 -5.41 0.06
C GLU A 120 6.69 -6.58 0.47
N GLY A 121 7.25 -7.72 0.87
CA GLY A 121 6.52 -8.91 1.32
C GLY A 121 5.89 -8.78 2.72
N TYR A 122 6.21 -7.72 3.47
CA TYR A 122 5.56 -7.39 4.75
C TYR A 122 4.29 -6.54 4.58
N ARG A 123 3.76 -6.44 3.35
CA ARG A 123 2.49 -5.77 3.05
C ARG A 123 1.38 -6.79 2.77
N THR A 124 0.14 -6.30 2.73
CA THR A 124 -1.06 -7.11 2.46
C THR A 124 -0.86 -8.00 1.24
N PHE A 125 -1.39 -9.22 1.28
CA PHE A 125 -1.35 -10.13 0.13
C PHE A 125 -1.88 -9.45 -1.14
N GLY A 126 -1.15 -9.64 -2.24
CA GLY A 126 -1.41 -8.99 -3.52
C GLY A 126 -0.71 -7.65 -3.70
N TYR A 127 -0.15 -7.03 -2.64
CA TYR A 127 0.61 -5.77 -2.79
C TYR A 127 1.75 -5.92 -3.79
N VAL A 128 2.50 -7.01 -3.70
CA VAL A 128 3.33 -7.50 -4.81
C VAL A 128 2.47 -8.44 -5.63
N SER A 129 2.44 -8.25 -6.94
CA SER A 129 1.72 -9.14 -7.84
C SER A 129 2.27 -10.55 -7.75
N PRO A 130 1.42 -11.59 -7.67
CA PRO A 130 1.88 -12.98 -7.75
C PRO A 130 2.72 -13.30 -8.99
N LYS A 131 2.60 -12.51 -10.08
CA LYS A 131 3.43 -12.62 -11.29
C LYS A 131 4.89 -12.19 -11.08
N GLU A 132 5.18 -11.34 -10.10
CA GLU A 132 6.54 -10.89 -9.76
C GLU A 132 7.23 -11.81 -8.74
N LEU A 133 6.49 -12.76 -8.17
CA LEU A 133 7.02 -13.76 -7.26
C LEU A 133 7.57 -14.94 -8.05
N GLU A 134 8.77 -15.40 -7.70
CA GLU A 134 9.28 -16.67 -8.21
C GLU A 134 9.03 -17.74 -7.16
N LEU A 135 8.07 -18.64 -7.42
CA LEU A 135 7.82 -19.77 -6.55
C LEU A 135 8.71 -20.95 -6.94
N TRP A 136 9.63 -21.32 -6.06
CA TRP A 136 10.60 -22.39 -6.29
C TRP A 136 10.18 -23.66 -5.59
N THR A 137 10.25 -24.80 -6.27
CA THR A 137 10.35 -26.13 -5.64
C THR A 137 11.81 -26.40 -5.34
N LEU A 138 12.16 -26.67 -4.09
CA LEU A 138 13.52 -27.00 -3.62
C LEU A 138 13.76 -28.52 -3.56
N SER A 139 12.71 -29.29 -3.33
CA SER A 139 12.72 -30.76 -3.22
C SER A 139 11.34 -31.28 -3.67
N PRO A 140 11.23 -32.46 -4.31
CA PRO A 140 12.30 -33.42 -4.65
C PRO A 140 13.11 -33.07 -5.90
N LYS A 141 12.69 -32.06 -6.68
CA LYS A 141 13.43 -31.54 -7.84
C LYS A 141 13.40 -30.03 -7.83
N LEU A 142 14.57 -29.43 -8.05
CA LEU A 142 14.69 -27.98 -8.18
C LEU A 142 13.93 -27.51 -9.42
N GLY A 143 13.04 -26.54 -9.27
CA GLY A 143 12.27 -26.00 -10.39
C GLY A 143 11.50 -24.74 -10.02
N ILE A 144 11.05 -24.00 -11.04
CA ILE A 144 10.21 -22.81 -10.87
C ILE A 144 8.78 -23.17 -11.26
N ILE A 145 7.83 -22.82 -10.40
CA ILE A 145 6.40 -22.91 -10.65
C ILE A 145 5.96 -21.58 -11.25
N LYS A 146 5.43 -21.61 -12.46
CA LYS A 146 5.00 -20.41 -13.21
C LYS A 146 3.49 -20.30 -13.38
N ASP A 147 2.79 -21.43 -13.24
CA ASP A 147 1.35 -21.47 -13.47
C ASP A 147 0.61 -20.86 -12.28
N ILE A 148 -0.06 -19.74 -12.54
CA ILE A 148 -0.93 -19.06 -11.59
C ILE A 148 -2.37 -19.48 -11.90
N ASP A 149 -3.05 -20.06 -10.92
CA ASP A 149 -4.46 -20.49 -10.99
C ASP A 149 -5.21 -19.88 -9.79
N PRO A 150 -5.52 -18.57 -9.86
CA PRO A 150 -6.12 -17.84 -8.74
C PRO A 150 -7.55 -18.35 -8.47
N PRO A 151 -7.92 -18.64 -7.22
CA PRO A 151 -9.27 -19.12 -6.89
C PRO A 151 -10.32 -18.01 -7.00
N GLU A 152 -11.51 -18.31 -7.50
CA GLU A 152 -12.64 -17.39 -7.43
C GLU A 152 -13.04 -17.09 -5.98
N VAL A 153 -13.58 -15.90 -5.75
CA VAL A 153 -14.05 -15.50 -4.42
C VAL A 153 -15.51 -15.88 -4.20
N ASN A 154 -15.80 -16.44 -3.04
CA ASN A 154 -17.13 -16.80 -2.58
C ASN A 154 -17.55 -15.95 -1.38
N THR A 155 -17.91 -14.70 -1.65
CA THR A 155 -18.42 -13.77 -0.61
C THR A 155 -19.64 -13.00 -1.12
N GLU A 156 -20.64 -12.84 -0.24
CA GLU A 156 -21.84 -12.04 -0.49
C GLU A 156 -21.64 -10.56 -0.12
N GLN A 157 -20.49 -10.22 0.48
CA GLN A 157 -20.18 -8.85 0.84
C GLN A 157 -19.87 -8.01 -0.40
N GLU A 158 -20.87 -7.29 -0.91
CA GLU A 158 -20.70 -6.43 -2.09
C GLU A 158 -19.89 -5.16 -1.82
N VAL A 159 -19.89 -4.65 -0.59
CA VAL A 159 -19.26 -3.39 -0.23
C VAL A 159 -18.06 -3.62 0.68
N SER A 160 -16.92 -3.03 0.34
CA SER A 160 -15.68 -3.10 1.12
C SER A 160 -14.97 -1.75 1.19
N PHE A 161 -14.08 -1.62 2.17
CA PHE A 161 -13.25 -0.44 2.36
C PHE A 161 -11.79 -0.87 2.30
N LEU A 162 -11.02 -0.24 1.42
CA LEU A 162 -9.60 -0.57 1.22
C LEU A 162 -8.75 0.68 1.38
N SER A 163 -7.59 0.51 2.01
CA SER A 163 -6.56 1.56 2.02
C SER A 163 -5.94 1.71 0.61
N PRO A 164 -5.08 2.71 0.37
CA PRO A 164 -4.29 2.77 -0.86
C PRO A 164 -3.45 1.51 -1.11
N ILE A 165 -2.97 0.82 -0.07
CA ILE A 165 -2.22 -0.44 -0.19
C ILE A 165 -3.15 -1.59 -0.58
N GLY A 166 -4.36 -1.64 -0.01
CA GLY A 166 -5.38 -2.62 -0.35
C GLY A 166 -5.90 -2.44 -1.77
N LEU A 167 -6.05 -1.19 -2.23
CA LEU A 167 -6.38 -0.90 -3.63
C LEU A 167 -5.30 -1.37 -4.60
N GLU A 168 -4.02 -1.16 -4.28
CA GLU A 168 -2.90 -1.69 -5.05
C GLU A 168 -3.00 -3.22 -5.13
N SER A 169 -3.18 -3.85 -3.96
CA SER A 169 -3.32 -5.29 -3.85
C SER A 169 -4.46 -5.82 -4.70
N LEU A 170 -5.62 -5.15 -4.67
CA LEU A 170 -6.78 -5.50 -5.48
C LEU A 170 -6.44 -5.46 -6.97
N LEU A 171 -5.85 -4.36 -7.46
CA LEU A 171 -5.50 -4.24 -8.88
C LEU A 171 -4.58 -5.37 -9.35
N ASN A 172 -3.61 -5.75 -8.52
CA ASN A 172 -2.65 -6.80 -8.83
C ASN A 172 -3.31 -8.17 -8.90
N LEU A 173 -4.24 -8.46 -7.99
CA LEU A 173 -5.00 -9.71 -8.04
C LEU A 173 -5.95 -9.75 -9.25
N LEU A 174 -6.62 -8.63 -9.57
CA LEU A 174 -7.49 -8.55 -10.76
C LEU A 174 -6.67 -8.71 -12.07
N ALA A 175 -5.43 -8.24 -12.09
CA ALA A 175 -4.51 -8.37 -13.23
C ALA A 175 -4.10 -9.82 -13.56
N LEU A 176 -4.41 -10.77 -12.67
CA LEU A 176 -4.23 -12.19 -12.94
C LEU A 176 -5.29 -12.73 -13.91
N PHE A 177 -6.45 -12.07 -14.00
CA PHE A 177 -7.59 -12.51 -14.82
C PHE A 177 -7.67 -11.85 -16.20
N GLY A 178 -6.87 -10.83 -16.46
CA GLY A 178 -6.87 -10.12 -17.74
C GLY A 178 -6.31 -8.71 -17.63
N LYS A 179 -6.54 -7.90 -18.67
CA LYS A 179 -6.17 -6.48 -18.65
C LYS A 179 -7.15 -5.72 -17.77
N VAL A 180 -6.64 -4.88 -16.86
CA VAL A 180 -7.49 -4.15 -15.89
C VAL A 180 -7.59 -2.69 -16.30
N TYR A 181 -8.75 -2.21 -16.75
CA TYR A 181 -8.94 -0.83 -17.18
C TYR A 181 -9.61 0.04 -16.10
N ILE A 182 -9.28 1.33 -16.03
CA ILE A 182 -9.75 2.26 -14.99
C ILE A 182 -10.47 3.46 -15.61
N TYR A 183 -11.74 3.68 -15.27
CA TYR A 183 -12.58 4.73 -15.87
C TYR A 183 -13.15 5.69 -14.82
N PRO A 184 -12.61 6.91 -14.67
CA PRO A 184 -13.25 7.97 -13.89
C PRO A 184 -14.54 8.43 -14.57
N LEU A 185 -15.71 8.16 -13.97
CA LEU A 185 -17.03 8.24 -14.60
C LEU A 185 -17.52 9.66 -14.94
N ASN A 186 -16.89 10.71 -14.38
CA ASN A 186 -17.23 12.11 -14.66
C ASN A 186 -16.22 12.80 -15.59
N SER A 187 -15.38 12.03 -16.28
CA SER A 187 -14.45 12.57 -17.28
C SER A 187 -14.71 11.92 -18.63
N ASN A 188 -14.72 12.72 -19.70
CA ASN A 188 -14.68 12.20 -21.08
C ASN A 188 -13.32 11.56 -21.43
N LYS A 189 -12.51 11.17 -20.42
CA LYS A 189 -11.15 10.66 -20.58
C LYS A 189 -11.06 9.27 -19.96
N VAL A 190 -10.71 8.30 -20.80
CA VAL A 190 -10.35 6.95 -20.39
C VAL A 190 -8.93 6.99 -19.82
N ILE A 191 -8.70 6.39 -18.65
CA ILE A 191 -7.35 6.01 -18.22
C ILE A 191 -7.20 4.55 -18.63
N ASP A 192 -6.52 4.29 -19.75
CA ASP A 192 -6.12 2.92 -20.06
C ASP A 192 -5.11 2.49 -18.99
N TYR A 193 -5.59 1.68 -18.07
CA TYR A 193 -4.73 0.96 -17.17
C TYR A 193 -4.52 -0.40 -17.84
N SER A 194 -3.26 -0.72 -18.07
CA SER A 194 -2.82 -2.08 -18.32
C SER A 194 -1.67 -2.25 -17.34
N PRO A 195 -1.85 -3.03 -16.26
CA PRO A 195 -0.80 -3.19 -15.27
C PRO A 195 0.42 -3.83 -15.94
N VAL A 196 1.52 -3.07 -15.99
CA VAL A 196 2.74 -3.40 -16.74
C VAL A 196 3.65 -4.20 -15.82
N TRP A 197 3.63 -5.53 -15.96
CA TRP A 197 4.46 -6.45 -15.22
C TRP A 197 5.61 -6.92 -16.13
N GLU A 198 6.82 -6.48 -15.81
CA GLU A 198 8.11 -6.87 -16.39
C GLU A 198 8.31 -6.67 -17.93
N ASP A 199 9.29 -5.82 -18.27
CA ASP A 199 10.01 -5.76 -19.55
C ASP A 199 9.24 -5.61 -20.88
N VAL A 200 8.04 -5.04 -20.85
CA VAL A 200 7.40 -4.51 -22.06
C VAL A 200 7.32 -2.99 -21.97
N ASP A 201 7.91 -2.36 -22.99
CA ASP A 201 7.67 -1.01 -23.45
C ASP A 201 6.32 -0.47 -22.94
N ILE A 202 6.34 0.61 -22.17
CA ILE A 202 5.13 1.25 -21.68
C ILE A 202 4.28 1.52 -22.92
N GLY A 203 3.23 0.72 -23.11
CA GLY A 203 2.36 0.78 -24.28
C GLY A 203 1.75 2.16 -24.51
N ASN A 204 1.93 3.12 -23.58
CA ASN A 204 2.13 4.51 -23.96
C ASN A 204 2.65 5.36 -22.77
N LYS A 205 3.98 5.52 -22.63
CA LYS A 205 4.53 6.61 -21.78
C LYS A 205 3.86 7.95 -22.15
N ASP A 206 3.55 8.10 -23.44
CA ASP A 206 2.85 9.24 -23.99
C ASP A 206 1.38 9.36 -23.55
N GLU A 207 0.67 8.28 -23.23
CA GLU A 207 -0.69 8.34 -22.69
C GLU A 207 -0.70 8.76 -21.24
N ILE A 208 0.25 8.27 -20.43
CA ILE A 208 0.38 8.73 -19.04
C ILE A 208 0.78 10.21 -19.04
N ILE A 209 1.75 10.61 -19.87
CA ILE A 209 2.11 12.02 -20.05
C ILE A 209 0.89 12.83 -20.55
N LYS A 210 0.10 12.30 -21.48
CA LYS A 210 -1.13 12.96 -21.96
C LYS A 210 -2.20 13.05 -20.86
N ALA A 211 -2.33 12.04 -20.01
CA ALA A 211 -3.23 12.04 -18.87
C ALA A 211 -2.80 13.11 -17.84
N THR A 212 -1.51 13.34 -17.64
CA THR A 212 -1.03 14.45 -16.77
C THR A 212 -1.25 15.86 -17.31
N LYS A 213 -1.75 16.02 -18.55
CA LYS A 213 -2.34 17.30 -18.98
C LYS A 213 -3.61 17.62 -18.18
N ASP A 214 -4.24 16.58 -17.62
CA ASP A 214 -5.26 16.74 -16.60
C ASP A 214 -4.59 17.05 -15.24
N GLU A 215 -4.86 18.23 -14.72
CA GLU A 215 -4.28 18.68 -13.46
C GLU A 215 -4.68 17.80 -12.25
N VAL A 216 -5.87 17.16 -12.28
CA VAL A 216 -6.30 16.25 -11.20
C VAL A 216 -5.47 14.97 -11.26
N PHE A 217 -5.32 14.39 -12.45
CA PHE A 217 -4.49 13.21 -12.63
C PHE A 217 -3.02 13.51 -12.28
N LYS A 218 -2.48 14.66 -12.70
CA LYS A 218 -1.12 15.08 -12.34
C LYS A 218 -0.94 15.14 -10.83
N LEU A 219 -1.87 15.77 -10.11
CA LEU A 219 -1.85 15.82 -8.65
C LEU A 219 -1.82 14.41 -8.04
N CYS A 220 -2.73 13.54 -8.47
CA CYS A 220 -2.78 12.16 -7.95
C CYS A 220 -1.53 11.34 -8.29
N ALA A 221 -0.91 11.57 -9.45
CA ALA A 221 0.35 10.94 -9.85
C ALA A 221 1.56 11.45 -9.03
N MET A 222 1.57 12.71 -8.60
CA MET A 222 2.57 13.21 -7.65
C MET A 222 2.38 12.58 -6.27
N ARG A 223 1.13 12.53 -5.79
CA ARG A 223 0.76 11.90 -4.51
C ARG A 223 1.04 10.40 -4.48
N SER A 224 1.11 9.71 -5.62
CA SER A 224 1.45 8.29 -5.69
C SER A 224 2.93 7.97 -5.84
N GLY A 225 3.76 8.99 -6.11
CA GLY A 225 5.19 8.81 -6.41
C GLY A 225 5.48 8.47 -7.88
N MET A 226 4.47 8.49 -8.76
CA MET A 226 4.70 8.37 -10.21
C MET A 226 5.40 9.60 -10.80
N ILE A 227 5.23 10.77 -10.19
CA ILE A 227 5.93 12.00 -10.56
C ILE A 227 6.76 12.41 -9.36
N LEU A 228 8.08 12.29 -9.51
CA LEU A 228 9.03 12.66 -8.48
C LEU A 228 9.54 14.08 -8.72
N PRO A 229 9.79 14.88 -7.67
CA PRO A 229 10.41 16.17 -7.86
C PRO A 229 11.83 16.03 -8.43
N ASP A 230 12.19 16.89 -9.37
CA ASP A 230 13.54 16.92 -9.97
C ASP A 230 14.61 17.14 -8.89
N GLU A 231 14.26 17.88 -7.83
CA GLU A 231 15.12 18.29 -6.75
C GLU A 231 15.19 17.26 -5.59
N LEU A 232 14.56 16.09 -5.71
CA LEU A 232 14.43 15.12 -4.61
C LEU A 232 15.77 14.70 -3.99
N GLU A 233 16.77 14.38 -4.81
CA GLU A 233 18.09 13.95 -4.30
C GLU A 233 18.84 15.09 -3.60
N GLN A 234 18.68 16.33 -4.07
CA GLN A 234 19.25 17.50 -3.40
C GLN A 234 18.55 17.78 -2.07
N LEU A 235 17.23 17.56 -2.02
CA LEU A 235 16.46 17.66 -0.78
C LEU A 235 16.92 16.61 0.25
N LYS A 236 17.14 15.36 -0.16
CA LYS A 236 17.67 14.31 0.72
C LYS A 236 18.98 14.72 1.38
N ILE A 237 19.93 15.22 0.60
CA ILE A 237 21.24 15.68 1.10
C ILE A 237 21.04 16.81 2.12
N ARG A 238 20.19 17.80 1.82
CA ARG A 238 19.94 18.92 2.74
C ARG A 238 19.14 18.52 3.98
N ALA A 239 18.37 17.45 3.90
CA ALA A 239 17.58 16.93 5.01
C ALA A 239 18.40 16.18 6.07
N GLU A 240 19.65 15.80 5.77
CA GLU A 240 20.45 14.94 6.66
C GLU A 240 20.67 15.57 8.05
N ASP A 241 20.87 16.89 8.11
CA ASP A 241 21.18 17.64 9.34
C ASP A 241 20.18 18.77 9.62
N ALA A 242 18.96 18.65 9.07
CA ALA A 242 17.94 19.67 9.18
C ALA A 242 16.65 19.16 9.86
N ASN A 243 15.98 20.09 10.53
CA ASN A 243 14.61 19.91 10.99
C ASN A 243 13.67 20.36 9.87
N LEU A 244 13.04 19.41 9.18
CA LEU A 244 12.24 19.73 8.01
C LEU A 244 10.89 20.31 8.41
N CYS A 245 10.57 21.48 7.87
CA CYS A 245 9.25 22.09 7.98
C CYS A 245 8.68 22.19 6.59
N PHE A 246 7.40 21.85 6.40
CA PHE A 246 6.79 21.81 5.07
C PHE A 246 5.67 22.83 4.98
N ASP A 247 5.55 23.48 3.82
CA ASP A 247 4.41 24.34 3.52
C ASP A 247 3.13 23.51 3.24
N THR A 248 2.00 24.21 3.14
CA THR A 248 0.70 23.61 2.83
C THR A 248 0.69 22.90 1.46
N ASN A 249 1.39 23.43 0.47
CA ASN A 249 1.39 22.89 -0.89
C ASN A 249 2.13 21.56 -1.00
N ILE A 250 3.12 21.28 -0.16
CA ILE A 250 3.78 19.98 -0.10
C ILE A 250 2.77 18.90 0.32
N PHE A 251 1.98 19.15 1.37
CA PHE A 251 0.95 18.21 1.81
C PHE A 251 -0.14 17.99 0.75
N ILE A 252 -0.52 19.03 0.02
CA ILE A 252 -1.48 18.93 -1.08
C ILE A 252 -0.89 18.08 -2.23
N ASN A 253 0.29 18.43 -2.71
CA ASN A 253 0.80 17.91 -3.98
C ASN A 253 1.48 16.54 -3.85
N TYR A 254 2.22 16.30 -2.77
CA TYR A 254 2.94 15.04 -2.57
C TYR A 254 2.35 14.21 -1.42
N GLY A 255 1.66 14.83 -0.47
CA GLY A 255 1.05 14.13 0.66
C GLY A 255 2.09 13.36 1.49
N GLU A 256 1.74 12.15 1.92
CA GLU A 256 2.64 11.25 2.67
C GLU A 256 3.83 10.76 1.85
N THR A 257 3.69 10.71 0.52
CA THR A 257 4.70 10.12 -0.37
C THR A 257 6.01 10.89 -0.34
N ILE A 258 6.02 12.21 -0.08
CA ILE A 258 7.30 12.93 0.09
C ILE A 258 8.11 12.40 1.27
N PHE A 259 7.45 11.98 2.35
CA PHE A 259 8.11 11.42 3.54
C PHE A 259 8.64 10.01 3.26
N GLU A 260 7.88 9.19 2.53
CA GLU A 260 8.34 7.88 2.07
C GLU A 260 9.57 7.98 1.18
N LEU A 261 9.59 8.97 0.27
CA LEU A 261 10.70 9.20 -0.65
C LEU A 261 11.96 9.70 0.05
N LEU A 262 11.80 10.47 1.12
CA LEU A 262 12.90 11.00 1.92
C LEU A 262 13.40 10.01 3.00
N GLY A 263 12.58 9.03 3.35
CA GLY A 263 12.90 7.95 4.29
C GLY A 263 12.59 8.27 5.76
N ASP A 264 12.68 7.24 6.61
CA ASP A 264 12.23 7.29 8.01
C ASP A 264 12.92 8.38 8.83
N LYS A 265 14.20 8.66 8.58
CA LYS A 265 14.96 9.71 9.25
C LYS A 265 14.25 11.07 9.14
N VAL A 266 13.66 11.36 7.97
CA VAL A 266 12.92 12.61 7.73
C VAL A 266 11.59 12.64 8.46
N ARG A 267 10.88 11.51 8.54
CA ARG A 267 9.62 11.45 9.31
C ARG A 267 9.86 11.85 10.76
N TYR A 268 10.95 11.38 11.37
CA TYR A 268 11.30 11.71 12.76
C TYR A 268 11.90 13.12 12.95
N SER A 269 12.55 13.70 11.93
CA SER A 269 13.12 15.05 12.00
C SER A 269 12.16 16.16 11.54
N SER A 270 11.00 15.79 10.96
CA SER A 270 9.99 16.72 10.49
C SER A 270 9.24 17.38 11.65
N ILE A 271 9.06 18.70 11.54
CA ILE A 271 8.37 19.53 12.52
C ILE A 271 7.08 20.05 11.89
N PRO A 272 5.91 19.76 12.48
CA PRO A 272 4.65 20.32 12.00
C PRO A 272 4.60 21.82 12.28
N LEU A 273 4.11 22.58 11.31
CA LEU A 273 3.81 24.01 11.47
C LEU A 273 2.31 24.21 11.75
N TYR A 274 2.00 25.04 12.75
CA TYR A 274 0.65 25.35 13.18
C TYR A 274 -0.11 26.17 12.15
N SER A 275 0.54 27.12 11.50
CA SER A 275 -0.04 27.90 10.39
C SER A 275 -0.51 27.02 9.24
N VAL A 276 0.20 25.92 8.95
CA VAL A 276 -0.18 24.94 7.93
C VAL A 276 -1.40 24.13 8.40
N TYR A 277 -1.37 23.63 9.64
CA TYR A 277 -2.52 22.94 10.23
C TYR A 277 -3.78 23.82 10.22
N ASN A 278 -3.64 25.08 10.62
CA ASN A 278 -4.75 26.04 10.69
C ASN A 278 -5.30 26.37 9.30
N GLU A 279 -4.42 26.52 8.30
CA GLU A 279 -4.86 26.69 6.91
C GLU A 279 -5.68 25.49 6.45
N LEU A 280 -5.18 24.27 6.63
CA LEU A 280 -5.85 23.04 6.21
C LEU A 280 -7.16 22.77 6.98
N SER A 281 -7.18 23.03 8.29
CA SER A 281 -8.35 22.80 9.15
C SER A 281 -9.51 23.74 8.83
N GLN A 282 -9.23 24.99 8.47
CA GLN A 282 -10.27 25.93 8.03
C GLN A 282 -11.03 25.41 6.80
N TYR A 283 -10.35 24.73 5.87
CA TYR A 283 -10.99 24.13 4.70
C TYR A 283 -11.87 22.93 5.07
N ILE A 284 -11.43 22.09 6.01
CA ILE A 284 -12.25 21.00 6.56
C ILE A 284 -13.55 21.56 7.15
N GLU A 285 -13.46 22.56 8.03
CA GLU A 285 -14.65 23.16 8.66
C GLU A 285 -15.60 23.78 7.62
N ASN A 286 -15.06 24.46 6.62
CA ASN A 286 -15.86 25.08 5.56
C ASN A 286 -16.54 24.04 4.67
N TYR A 287 -15.86 22.93 4.38
CA TYR A 287 -16.46 21.82 3.64
C TYR A 287 -17.61 21.18 4.44
N GLN A 288 -17.40 20.90 5.73
CA GLN A 288 -18.43 20.32 6.60
C GLN A 288 -19.68 21.21 6.68
N LYS A 289 -19.51 22.53 6.65
CA LYS A 289 -20.63 23.50 6.69
C LYS A 289 -21.37 23.62 5.36
N SER A 290 -20.68 23.51 4.23
CA SER A 290 -21.23 23.86 2.91
C SER A 290 -21.63 22.67 2.03
N GLY A 291 -21.04 21.49 2.24
CA GLY A 291 -21.26 20.30 1.42
C GLY A 291 -20.86 20.46 -0.05
N ARG A 292 -20.20 21.57 -0.42
CA ARG A 292 -19.72 21.85 -1.78
C ARG A 292 -18.22 21.70 -1.82
N SER A 293 -17.73 20.84 -2.73
CA SER A 293 -16.31 20.69 -3.01
C SER A 293 -16.02 21.15 -4.44
N ASP A 294 -15.53 22.38 -4.58
CA ASP A 294 -14.75 22.69 -5.77
C ASP A 294 -13.40 21.96 -5.72
N LYS A 295 -12.70 21.95 -6.85
CA LYS A 295 -11.40 21.28 -6.98
C LYS A 295 -10.38 21.75 -5.94
N ASN A 296 -10.34 23.06 -5.65
CA ASN A 296 -9.38 23.62 -4.71
C ASN A 296 -9.65 23.15 -3.28
N THR A 297 -10.93 23.07 -2.90
CA THR A 297 -11.38 22.52 -1.63
C THR A 297 -10.96 21.05 -1.50
N ILE A 298 -11.15 20.24 -2.55
CA ILE A 298 -10.70 18.84 -2.55
C ILE A 298 -9.17 18.73 -2.37
N ASN A 299 -8.40 19.56 -3.09
CA ASN A 299 -6.94 19.58 -2.96
C ASN A 299 -6.51 19.87 -1.52
N LYS A 300 -7.17 20.82 -0.84
CA LYS A 300 -6.90 21.17 0.55
C LYS A 300 -7.33 20.06 1.52
N LEU A 301 -8.47 19.39 1.26
CA LEU A 301 -8.89 18.22 2.04
C LEU A 301 -7.84 17.10 1.96
N LEU A 302 -7.36 16.77 0.75
CA LEU A 302 -6.28 15.80 0.54
C LEU A 302 -5.01 16.18 1.30
N GLY A 303 -4.66 17.47 1.31
CA GLY A 303 -3.54 17.99 2.11
C GLY A 303 -3.76 17.80 3.61
N SER A 304 -4.97 18.05 4.11
CA SER A 304 -5.28 17.90 5.52
C SER A 304 -5.25 16.44 5.99
N ILE A 305 -5.77 15.51 5.18
CA ILE A 305 -5.69 14.07 5.47
C ILE A 305 -4.22 13.65 5.60
N SER A 306 -3.38 14.01 4.63
CA SER A 306 -1.95 13.69 4.70
C SER A 306 -1.29 14.31 5.92
N PHE A 307 -1.57 15.58 6.23
CA PHE A 307 -1.03 16.24 7.42
C PHE A 307 -1.40 15.49 8.70
N ASN A 308 -2.67 15.11 8.87
CA ASN A 308 -3.14 14.39 10.06
C ASN A 308 -2.56 12.97 10.16
N ASN A 309 -2.38 12.28 9.04
CA ASN A 309 -1.74 10.96 9.00
C ASN A 309 -0.27 11.02 9.41
N ILE A 310 0.43 12.09 9.03
CA ILE A 310 1.84 12.30 9.40
C ILE A 310 1.95 12.75 10.86
N TYR A 311 1.04 13.62 11.32
CA TYR A 311 1.09 14.27 12.64
C TYR A 311 -0.19 14.07 13.48
N PRO A 312 -0.50 12.84 13.94
CA PRO A 312 -1.78 12.51 14.57
C PRO A 312 -2.00 13.13 15.97
N LYS A 313 -0.97 13.70 16.62
CA LYS A 313 -1.00 14.13 18.03
C LYS A 313 -1.11 15.64 18.27
N LEU A 314 -1.46 16.43 17.25
CA LEU A 314 -1.51 17.90 17.37
C LEU A 314 -2.83 18.44 17.97
N ALA A 315 -3.60 17.62 18.68
CA ALA A 315 -5.00 17.89 19.01
C ALA A 315 -5.30 19.08 19.95
N ASN A 316 -4.33 19.87 20.41
CA ASN A 316 -4.57 20.98 21.33
C ASN A 316 -3.68 22.18 21.01
N LEU A 317 -4.06 22.98 20.01
CA LEU A 317 -3.29 24.16 19.62
C LEU A 317 -4.20 25.35 19.43
N GLY A 318 -3.77 26.47 20.00
CA GLY A 318 -4.50 27.73 20.02
C GLY A 318 -4.73 28.32 18.62
N LYS A 319 -5.64 29.29 18.57
CA LYS A 319 -6.02 30.04 17.35
C LYS A 319 -4.88 30.94 16.83
N GLU A 320 -3.80 30.37 16.34
CA GLU A 320 -2.83 31.14 15.57
C GLU A 320 -3.34 31.41 14.14
N ARG A 321 -2.77 32.43 13.49
CA ARG A 321 -3.21 32.86 12.15
C ARG A 321 -2.55 31.97 11.08
N ALA A 322 -3.30 31.63 10.03
CA ALA A 322 -2.81 30.86 8.88
C ALA A 322 -1.93 31.70 7.93
N GLY A 323 -1.24 31.04 6.99
CA GLY A 323 -0.56 31.65 5.83
C GLY A 323 0.94 31.93 5.98
N ASP A 324 1.58 32.29 4.86
CA ASP A 324 3.04 32.43 4.66
C ASP A 324 3.78 33.23 5.73
N ILE A 325 3.20 34.35 6.18
CA ILE A 325 3.82 35.22 7.19
C ILE A 325 4.01 34.45 8.49
N ASN A 326 3.02 33.65 8.87
CA ASN A 326 3.04 32.86 10.09
C ASN A 326 3.94 31.63 9.94
N ILE A 327 3.94 30.98 8.76
CA ILE A 327 4.92 29.92 8.43
C ILE A 327 6.36 30.41 8.64
N ILE A 328 6.70 31.59 8.11
CA ILE A 328 8.03 32.20 8.29
C ILE A 328 8.28 32.53 9.77
N LYS A 329 7.28 33.03 10.51
CA LYS A 329 7.41 33.37 11.93
C LYS A 329 7.72 32.12 12.76
N GLU A 330 6.96 31.05 12.58
CA GLU A 330 7.18 29.78 13.27
C GLU A 330 8.55 29.19 12.93
N ALA A 331 8.95 29.19 11.66
CA ALA A 331 10.28 28.73 11.27
C ALA A 331 11.40 29.57 11.91
N LYS A 332 11.21 30.87 12.15
CA LYS A 332 12.16 31.67 12.94
C LYS A 332 12.18 31.27 14.40
N GLU A 333 11.02 31.03 15.00
CA GLU A 333 10.92 30.61 16.40
C GLU A 333 11.64 29.27 16.62
N LEU A 334 11.50 28.32 15.70
CA LEU A 334 12.27 27.07 15.71
C LEU A 334 13.78 27.34 15.67
N LYS A 335 14.22 28.25 14.79
CA LYS A 335 15.64 28.64 14.70
C LYS A 335 16.16 29.28 15.99
N ILE A 336 15.35 30.12 16.65
CA ILE A 336 15.68 30.75 17.93
C ILE A 336 15.84 29.68 19.02
N ASN A 337 15.03 28.62 18.97
CA ASN A 337 15.09 27.47 19.88
C ASN A 337 16.21 26.47 19.52
N ALA A 338 17.28 26.93 18.86
CA ALA A 338 18.45 26.16 18.47
C ALA A 338 18.18 24.95 17.54
N LEU A 339 17.04 24.92 16.85
CA LEU A 339 16.80 23.97 15.76
C LEU A 339 17.40 24.50 14.45
N ASN A 340 17.62 23.62 13.48
CA ASN A 340 18.07 23.98 12.14
C ASN A 340 16.91 23.81 11.14
N PRO A 341 15.90 24.70 11.13
CA PRO A 341 14.72 24.52 10.31
C PRO A 341 15.07 24.68 8.83
N LEU A 342 14.72 23.68 8.03
CA LEU A 342 14.72 23.74 6.57
C LEU A 342 13.27 23.79 6.09
N LEU A 343 12.82 24.97 5.67
CA LEU A 343 11.49 25.18 5.12
C LEU A 343 11.44 24.68 3.67
N VAL A 344 10.71 23.59 3.46
CA VAL A 344 10.45 23.02 2.14
C VAL A 344 9.14 23.56 1.61
N THR A 345 9.17 24.13 0.41
CA THR A 345 8.01 24.81 -0.18
C THR A 345 7.92 24.59 -1.68
N MET A 346 6.70 24.64 -2.23
CA MET A 346 6.48 24.72 -3.68
C MET A 346 6.22 26.15 -4.17
N ASP A 347 6.15 27.13 -3.26
CA ASP A 347 5.99 28.54 -3.60
C ASP A 347 7.36 29.25 -3.61
N LEU A 348 7.77 29.68 -4.81
CA LEU A 348 8.99 30.46 -5.01
C LEU A 348 8.98 31.78 -4.24
N SER A 349 7.80 32.37 -4.04
CA SER A 349 7.63 33.61 -3.28
C SER A 349 7.90 33.39 -1.80
N LEU A 350 7.32 32.33 -1.21
CA LEU A 350 7.61 31.90 0.15
C LEU A 350 9.09 31.56 0.34
N ASN A 351 9.69 30.83 -0.60
CA ASN A 351 11.12 30.53 -0.59
C ASN A 351 12.00 31.80 -0.56
N GLY A 352 11.70 32.77 -1.43
CA GLY A 352 12.42 34.05 -1.46
C GLY A 352 12.26 34.86 -0.17
N ARG A 353 11.04 34.93 0.37
CA ARG A 353 10.76 35.62 1.64
C ARG A 353 11.45 34.96 2.83
N ALA A 354 11.47 33.63 2.90
CA ALA A 354 12.18 32.88 3.94
C ALA A 354 13.69 33.17 3.91
N GLY A 355 14.28 33.17 2.71
CA GLY A 355 15.70 33.52 2.50
C GLY A 355 16.05 34.94 2.97
N LEU A 356 15.21 35.94 2.64
CA LEU A 356 15.40 37.33 3.13
C LEU A 356 15.38 37.42 4.66
N GLN A 357 14.69 36.50 5.31
CA GLN A 357 14.56 36.41 6.75
C GLN A 357 15.61 35.47 7.39
N LYS A 358 16.63 35.05 6.62
CA LYS A 358 17.72 34.15 7.02
C LYS A 358 17.24 32.79 7.51
N ILE A 359 16.13 32.29 6.99
CA ILE A 359 15.63 30.93 7.23
C ILE A 359 16.15 30.05 6.10
N ASN A 360 16.68 28.87 6.41
CA ASN A 360 17.05 27.92 5.37
C ASN A 360 15.78 27.43 4.69
N SER A 361 15.71 27.57 3.37
CA SER A 361 14.56 27.12 2.60
C SER A 361 14.99 26.35 1.36
N PHE A 362 14.10 25.47 0.91
CA PHE A 362 14.28 24.64 -0.26
C PHE A 362 13.01 24.65 -1.10
N ALA A 363 13.11 25.18 -2.31
CA ALA A 363 12.01 25.14 -3.26
C ALA A 363 12.02 23.81 -4.02
N ILE A 364 10.88 23.14 -4.04
CA ILE A 364 10.61 22.01 -4.91
C ILE A 364 9.73 22.50 -6.05
N SER A 365 10.10 22.19 -7.29
CA SER A 365 9.28 22.59 -8.43
C SER A 365 8.08 21.66 -8.64
N ASN A 366 7.07 22.14 -9.37
CA ASN A 366 5.99 21.30 -9.89
C ASN A 366 6.39 20.62 -11.23
N LYS A 367 7.68 20.62 -11.54
CA LYS A 367 8.28 19.79 -12.60
C LYS A 367 8.80 18.53 -11.94
N GLY A 368 8.66 17.41 -12.65
CA GLY A 368 9.06 16.14 -12.07
C GLY A 368 9.43 15.11 -13.11
N LYS A 369 10.27 14.17 -12.67
CA LYS A 369 10.64 12.99 -13.45
C LYS A 369 9.55 11.94 -13.28
N TYR A 370 9.10 11.41 -14.40
CA TYR A 370 8.19 10.28 -14.42
C TYR A 370 8.93 9.04 -13.94
N ASN A 371 8.41 8.42 -12.89
CA ASN A 371 8.88 7.16 -12.33
C ASN A 371 7.73 6.15 -12.30
N LEU A 372 7.31 5.75 -13.50
CA LEU A 372 6.12 4.92 -13.70
C LEU A 372 6.23 3.55 -13.04
N ALA A 373 7.45 3.02 -12.92
CA ALA A 373 7.71 1.73 -12.29
C ALA A 373 7.67 1.74 -10.75
N LYS A 374 7.59 2.92 -10.10
CA LYS A 374 7.59 3.02 -8.63
C LYS A 374 6.34 3.65 -8.04
N GLY A 375 5.45 4.21 -8.85
CA GLY A 375 4.26 4.84 -8.34
C GLY A 375 3.19 3.81 -7.96
N ILE A 376 2.53 4.05 -6.82
CA ILE A 376 1.50 3.14 -6.29
C ILE A 376 0.13 3.53 -6.88
N LEU A 377 -0.44 2.69 -7.71
CA LEU A 377 -1.71 2.94 -8.41
C LEU A 377 -2.90 2.99 -7.45
N GLY A 378 -2.87 2.22 -6.37
CA GLY A 378 -3.85 2.33 -5.30
C GLY A 378 -3.92 3.73 -4.67
N LYS A 379 -2.78 4.45 -4.59
CA LYS A 379 -2.76 5.86 -4.16
C LYS A 379 -3.38 6.79 -5.21
N ILE A 380 -3.18 6.50 -6.50
CA ILE A 380 -3.86 7.25 -7.58
C ILE A 380 -5.36 7.06 -7.49
N LEU A 381 -5.84 5.82 -7.36
CA LEU A 381 -7.26 5.52 -7.27
C LEU A 381 -7.93 6.14 -6.05
N SER A 382 -7.28 6.03 -4.88
CA SER A 382 -7.74 6.70 -3.66
C SER A 382 -7.86 8.21 -3.89
N CYS A 383 -6.82 8.85 -4.44
CA CYS A 383 -6.86 10.29 -4.73
C CYS A 383 -7.94 10.68 -5.75
N LEU A 384 -8.05 9.96 -6.87
CA LEU A 384 -9.05 10.22 -7.92
C LEU A 384 -10.49 10.08 -7.41
N SER A 385 -10.71 9.20 -6.43
CA SER A 385 -12.05 8.98 -5.88
C SER A 385 -12.59 10.18 -5.10
N PHE A 386 -11.78 11.19 -4.78
CA PHE A 386 -12.30 12.45 -4.26
C PHE A 386 -13.01 13.30 -5.33
N TYR A 387 -12.67 13.09 -6.61
CA TYR A 387 -13.15 13.92 -7.72
C TYR A 387 -14.29 13.25 -8.49
N SER A 388 -14.30 11.92 -8.55
CA SER A 388 -15.29 11.17 -9.32
C SER A 388 -15.47 9.74 -8.82
N ASP A 389 -16.61 9.14 -9.12
CA ASP A 389 -16.73 7.68 -9.07
C ASP A 389 -15.77 7.06 -10.10
N ILE A 390 -15.23 5.88 -9.81
CA ILE A 390 -14.28 5.17 -10.70
C ILE A 390 -14.83 3.77 -10.98
N SER A 391 -14.85 3.36 -12.25
CA SER A 391 -15.13 1.97 -12.65
C SER A 391 -13.82 1.25 -12.91
N ILE A 392 -13.69 0.03 -12.39
CA ILE A 392 -12.59 -0.88 -12.69
C ILE A 392 -13.17 -2.00 -13.53
N ARG A 393 -12.55 -2.26 -14.69
CA ARG A 393 -12.95 -3.33 -15.60
C ARG A 393 -11.84 -4.36 -15.76
N ILE A 394 -12.20 -5.62 -15.94
CA ILE A 394 -11.29 -6.66 -16.41
C ILE A 394 -11.72 -7.02 -17.82
N ASN A 395 -10.83 -6.80 -18.79
CA ASN A 395 -11.17 -6.83 -20.20
C ASN A 395 -12.37 -5.89 -20.44
N ASP A 396 -13.52 -6.42 -20.85
CA ASP A 396 -14.74 -5.65 -21.11
C ASP A 396 -15.76 -5.68 -19.95
N GLU A 397 -15.49 -6.43 -18.87
CA GLU A 397 -16.41 -6.61 -17.75
C GLU A 397 -16.18 -5.57 -16.64
N ASP A 398 -17.21 -4.84 -16.25
CA ASP A 398 -17.17 -3.89 -15.14
C ASP A 398 -17.29 -4.62 -13.80
N VAL A 399 -16.17 -4.78 -13.11
CA VAL A 399 -16.04 -5.64 -11.93
C VAL A 399 -16.23 -4.89 -10.61
N TYR A 400 -15.85 -3.61 -10.58
CA TYR A 400 -15.88 -2.79 -9.37
C TYR A 400 -16.23 -1.34 -9.67
N LYS A 401 -16.89 -0.71 -8.70
CA LYS A 401 -17.04 0.74 -8.63
C LYS A 401 -16.44 1.27 -7.33
N ILE A 402 -15.48 2.18 -7.44
CA ILE A 402 -15.04 3.02 -6.31
C ILE A 402 -15.99 4.22 -6.22
N ILE A 403 -16.59 4.40 -5.06
CA ILE A 403 -17.59 5.44 -4.81
C ILE A 403 -16.87 6.72 -4.35
N ASN A 404 -17.30 7.87 -4.89
CA ASN A 404 -16.71 9.15 -4.55
C ASN A 404 -16.90 9.53 -3.06
N TYR A 405 -15.82 10.02 -2.43
CA TYR A 405 -15.77 10.49 -1.02
C TYR A 405 -16.75 11.61 -0.66
N ASN A 406 -17.16 12.45 -1.60
CA ASN A 406 -18.13 13.52 -1.38
C ASN A 406 -19.48 13.02 -0.85
N ARG A 407 -19.69 11.69 -0.80
CA ARG A 407 -20.88 11.04 -0.26
C ARG A 407 -20.70 10.50 1.17
N ASN A 408 -19.50 10.55 1.78
CA ASN A 408 -19.27 9.97 3.10
C ASN A 408 -18.00 10.52 3.80
N TRP A 409 -18.19 11.22 4.92
CA TRP A 409 -17.12 11.88 5.68
C TRP A 409 -16.26 10.92 6.51
N ASP A 410 -16.83 9.84 7.05
CA ASP A 410 -16.11 8.88 7.90
C ASP A 410 -15.01 8.15 7.11
N GLN A 411 -15.23 7.93 5.82
CA GLN A 411 -14.23 7.34 4.90
C GLN A 411 -13.05 8.28 4.68
N LEU A 412 -13.33 9.59 4.64
CA LEU A 412 -12.34 10.64 4.41
C LEU A 412 -11.35 10.72 5.59
N VAL A 413 -11.86 10.54 6.81
CA VAL A 413 -11.04 10.50 8.04
C VAL A 413 -10.16 9.25 8.09
N ASN A 414 -10.68 8.11 7.63
CA ASN A 414 -9.96 6.83 7.70
C ASN A 414 -9.02 6.57 6.50
N GLY A 415 -9.03 7.44 5.49
CA GLY A 415 -8.18 7.30 4.29
C GLY A 415 -8.49 6.05 3.45
N THR A 416 -9.66 5.43 3.61
CA THR A 416 -10.06 4.20 2.91
C THR A 416 -11.10 4.49 1.83
N ALA A 417 -10.93 3.87 0.66
CA ALA A 417 -11.87 4.03 -0.45
C ALA A 417 -13.00 3.01 -0.32
N LYS A 418 -14.24 3.43 -0.59
CA LYS A 418 -15.40 2.53 -0.64
C LYS A 418 -15.52 1.89 -2.01
N LEU A 419 -15.48 0.57 -2.05
CA LEU A 419 -15.68 -0.23 -3.25
C LEU A 419 -17.01 -0.95 -3.20
N GLN A 420 -17.67 -1.01 -4.35
CA GLN A 420 -18.82 -1.86 -4.61
C GLN A 420 -18.44 -2.85 -5.71
N SER A 421 -18.47 -4.14 -5.38
CA SER A 421 -18.32 -5.21 -6.35
C SER A 421 -19.56 -5.31 -7.23
N LYS A 422 -19.35 -5.61 -8.50
CA LYS A 422 -20.41 -5.88 -9.48
C LYS A 422 -20.42 -7.35 -9.92
N ILE A 423 -19.31 -8.05 -9.72
CA ILE A 423 -19.11 -9.43 -10.18
C ILE A 423 -18.49 -10.25 -9.05
N ARG A 424 -19.26 -11.23 -8.54
CA ARG A 424 -18.90 -12.03 -7.35
C ARG A 424 -17.57 -12.77 -7.48
N ARG A 425 -17.31 -13.43 -8.63
CA ARG A 425 -16.09 -14.24 -8.83
C ARG A 425 -14.78 -13.47 -8.67
N PHE A 426 -14.80 -12.15 -8.90
CA PHE A 426 -13.65 -11.26 -8.77
C PHE A 426 -13.65 -10.47 -7.45
N ASN A 427 -14.54 -10.81 -6.50
CA ASN A 427 -14.77 -9.98 -5.34
C ASN A 427 -13.70 -10.13 -4.24
N TYR A 428 -12.44 -9.81 -4.52
CA TYR A 428 -11.33 -9.91 -3.55
C TYR A 428 -11.30 -8.82 -2.48
N ALA A 429 -12.04 -7.72 -2.65
CA ALA A 429 -12.00 -6.61 -1.72
C ALA A 429 -12.32 -6.97 -0.24
N PRO A 430 -13.32 -7.83 0.07
CA PRO A 430 -13.55 -8.32 1.43
C PRO A 430 -12.38 -9.11 2.01
N LEU A 431 -11.72 -9.94 1.19
CA LEU A 431 -10.53 -10.69 1.59
C LEU A 431 -9.40 -9.73 1.94
N ILE A 432 -9.09 -8.78 1.05
CA ILE A 432 -8.02 -7.80 1.27
C ILE A 432 -8.32 -6.96 2.52
N SER A 433 -9.55 -6.48 2.68
CA SER A 433 -9.96 -5.72 3.86
C SER A 433 -9.80 -6.52 5.16
N LEU A 434 -10.13 -7.82 5.14
CA LEU A 434 -9.87 -8.71 6.27
C LEU A 434 -8.36 -8.78 6.57
N LEU A 435 -7.51 -8.89 5.55
CA LEU A 435 -6.06 -8.98 5.74
C LEU A 435 -5.45 -7.66 6.25
N GLU A 436 -5.85 -6.51 5.71
CA GLU A 436 -5.38 -5.18 6.14
C GLU A 436 -5.66 -4.92 7.63
N ASN A 437 -6.85 -5.29 8.12
CA ASN A 437 -7.24 -5.08 9.51
C ASN A 437 -6.49 -5.98 10.51
N ASN A 438 -5.65 -6.90 10.02
CA ASN A 438 -4.92 -7.89 10.82
C ASN A 438 -3.40 -7.88 10.55
N MET A 439 -2.91 -6.87 9.83
CA MET A 439 -1.46 -6.59 9.71
C MET A 439 -0.94 -5.88 10.95
#